data_AF-A0A534JRW3-F1
#
_entry.id   AF-A0A534JRW3-F1
#
_cell.length_a   1.000
_cell.length_b   1.000
_cell.length_c   1.000
_cell.angle_alpha   90.00
_cell.angle_beta   90.00
_cell.angle_gamma   90.00
#
_symmetry.space_group_name_H-M   'P 1'
#
loop_
_entity.id
_entity.type
_entity.pdbx_description
1 polymer ?
#
loop_
_entity_poly.entity_id
_entity_poly.type
_entity_poly.pdbx_seq_one_letter_code
_entity_poly.pdbx_strand_id
1 'polypeptide(L)'
;MRLTPRQRELRDHGTKAERTSMRLLSALGEIYEADRLIRIASAHVAGASYKMVGDPGLEFIEDFARDARIVVPATVNPLGMDLDRWREQGVPEDFAANQKRIATAYRRMGVRESFSCTPYLIGNRPKFGEHIAWAESSAACFANSVLGARTNREGGPSALASAVTGVTPNYGLHLDGKRHATTVVDVRARVRGAGFSLLGLHVGRELGEGIPYFRGIRGTESDLKWLSASIASTGDISMFHIERSTPEWRSARTKGLPRITVTERDLRDVQQEFTTGADADIIGLGSPQLSSEELQQVADLMEKNRPRIPVWVFTSRGARDVASESVARIEAQGGRVLVDTCLEVTLIENVSKTVATPSGKAAVYLPTLCGQKIVMDDIESLFRRYAS
;
A
#
# COMPACT_ATOMS: atom_id res chain seq x y z
N MET A 1 -22.60 -6.73 19.70
CA MET A 1 -22.18 -7.64 18.62
C MET A 1 -22.51 -9.10 18.95
N ARG A 2 -23.07 -9.89 18.01
CA ARG A 2 -23.39 -11.32 18.22
C ARG A 2 -22.21 -12.22 17.82
N LEU A 3 -21.76 -13.07 18.75
CA LEU A 3 -20.75 -14.11 18.48
C LEU A 3 -21.41 -15.46 18.21
N THR A 4 -20.82 -16.28 17.35
CA THR A 4 -21.16 -17.70 17.18
C THR A 4 -20.60 -18.54 18.33
N PRO A 5 -21.08 -19.79 18.54
CA PRO A 5 -20.48 -20.70 19.53
C PRO A 5 -18.97 -20.87 19.35
N ARG A 6 -18.50 -21.06 18.09
CA ARG A 6 -17.06 -21.20 17.79
C ARG A 6 -16.26 -19.93 18.13
N GLN A 7 -16.83 -18.75 17.89
CA GLN A 7 -16.17 -17.49 18.23
C GLN A 7 -16.08 -17.26 19.75
N ARG A 8 -17.11 -17.67 20.52
CA ARG A 8 -17.04 -17.68 21.99
C ARG A 8 -15.98 -18.66 22.49
N GLU A 9 -15.92 -19.85 21.91
CA GLU A 9 -14.91 -20.86 22.23
C GLU A 9 -13.48 -20.29 22.05
N LEU A 10 -13.20 -19.65 20.91
CA LEU A 10 -11.90 -19.01 20.67
C LEU A 10 -11.59 -17.88 21.68
N ARG A 11 -12.61 -17.09 22.05
CA ARG A 11 -12.46 -15.97 22.99
C ARG A 11 -12.22 -16.42 24.43
N ASP A 12 -12.87 -17.50 24.85
CA ASP A 12 -12.94 -17.93 26.25
C ASP A 12 -11.94 -19.05 26.54
N HIS A 13 -11.69 -19.94 25.57
CA HIS A 13 -10.90 -21.17 25.75
C HIS A 13 -9.77 -21.37 24.70
N GLY A 14 -9.63 -20.49 23.70
CA GLY A 14 -8.55 -20.55 22.70
C GLY A 14 -7.16 -20.27 23.29
N THR A 15 -6.11 -20.27 22.46
CA THR A 15 -4.74 -19.88 22.83
C THR A 15 -4.66 -18.42 23.30
N LYS A 16 -3.53 -17.97 23.87
CA LYS A 16 -3.37 -16.57 24.28
C LYS A 16 -3.56 -15.64 23.09
N ALA A 17 -2.95 -15.94 21.94
CA ALA A 17 -3.15 -15.18 20.71
C ALA A 17 -4.60 -15.20 20.21
N GLU A 18 -5.28 -16.35 20.21
CA GLU A 18 -6.69 -16.44 19.77
C GLU A 18 -7.62 -15.60 20.68
N ARG A 19 -7.47 -15.71 22.00
CA ARG A 19 -8.27 -14.93 22.95
C ARG A 19 -8.01 -13.43 22.81
N THR A 20 -6.74 -13.05 22.63
CA THR A 20 -6.34 -11.64 22.42
C THR A 20 -6.93 -11.12 21.11
N SER A 21 -6.85 -11.91 20.04
CA SER A 21 -7.44 -11.59 18.74
C SER A 21 -8.95 -11.39 18.83
N MET A 22 -9.66 -12.33 19.45
CA MET A 22 -11.11 -12.25 19.61
C MET A 22 -11.54 -11.06 20.47
N ARG A 23 -10.78 -10.71 21.52
CA ARG A 23 -11.04 -9.51 22.34
C ARG A 23 -10.83 -8.23 21.54
N LEU A 24 -9.73 -8.13 20.79
CA LEU A 24 -9.44 -6.98 19.92
C LEU A 24 -10.55 -6.78 18.89
N LEU A 25 -10.90 -7.83 18.14
CA LEU A 25 -11.95 -7.75 17.12
C LEU A 25 -13.32 -7.48 17.75
N SER A 26 -13.59 -8.00 18.95
CA SER A 26 -14.86 -7.71 19.63
C SER A 26 -14.95 -6.26 20.08
N ALA A 27 -13.87 -5.71 20.63
CA ALA A 27 -13.80 -4.30 21.03
C ALA A 27 -13.96 -3.38 19.81
N LEU A 28 -13.26 -3.67 18.69
CA LEU A 28 -13.46 -2.93 17.44
C LEU A 28 -14.90 -3.04 16.93
N GLY A 29 -15.48 -4.23 16.98
CA GLY A 29 -16.88 -4.45 16.61
C GLY A 29 -17.86 -3.69 17.50
N GLU A 30 -17.56 -3.49 18.78
CA GLU A 30 -18.37 -2.65 19.68
C GLU A 30 -18.21 -1.16 19.36
N ILE A 31 -16.97 -0.69 19.14
CA ILE A 31 -16.66 0.71 18.79
C ILE A 31 -17.37 1.13 17.49
N TYR A 32 -17.35 0.25 16.48
CA TYR A 32 -17.95 0.53 15.17
C TYR A 32 -19.37 -0.02 15.01
N GLU A 33 -20.01 -0.42 16.10
CA GLU A 33 -21.39 -0.91 16.15
C GLU A 33 -21.67 -2.07 15.17
N ALA A 34 -20.68 -2.93 14.95
CA ALA A 34 -20.81 -4.13 14.14
C ALA A 34 -21.85 -5.10 14.73
N ASP A 35 -22.74 -5.59 13.86
CA ASP A 35 -23.79 -6.52 14.28
C ASP A 35 -23.23 -7.91 14.62
N ARG A 36 -22.19 -8.34 13.89
CA ARG A 36 -21.53 -9.64 14.00
C ARG A 36 -20.08 -9.60 13.50
N LEU A 37 -19.35 -10.68 13.71
CA LEU A 37 -18.11 -10.98 12.99
C LEU A 37 -18.43 -11.80 11.74
N ILE A 38 -17.80 -11.45 10.61
CA ILE A 38 -17.95 -12.11 9.30
C ILE A 38 -16.65 -12.82 8.91
N ARG A 39 -16.77 -13.90 8.13
CA ARG A 39 -15.61 -14.64 7.63
C ARG A 39 -14.85 -13.85 6.58
N ILE A 40 -13.53 -13.98 6.57
CA ILE A 40 -12.66 -13.39 5.55
C ILE A 40 -12.01 -14.47 4.69
N ALA A 41 -11.72 -14.13 3.43
CA ALA A 41 -11.02 -14.98 2.47
C ALA A 41 -9.50 -14.89 2.61
N SER A 42 -8.98 -13.70 2.96
CA SER A 42 -7.55 -13.49 3.18
C SER A 42 -7.27 -12.28 4.08
N ALA A 43 -6.03 -12.21 4.57
CA ALA A 43 -5.52 -11.06 5.33
C ALA A 43 -4.25 -10.47 4.72
N HIS A 44 -4.01 -9.19 4.97
CA HIS A 44 -2.75 -8.53 4.67
C HIS A 44 -2.32 -7.68 5.85
N VAL A 45 -1.27 -8.12 6.53
CA VAL A 45 -0.84 -7.56 7.83
C VAL A 45 0.18 -6.44 7.62
N ALA A 46 -0.02 -5.32 8.34
CA ALA A 46 0.91 -4.19 8.38
C ALA A 46 1.76 -4.19 9.66
N GLY A 47 2.70 -3.24 9.77
CA GLY A 47 3.59 -3.16 10.94
C GLY A 47 4.70 -4.21 10.91
N ALA A 48 5.30 -4.43 9.75
CA ALA A 48 6.43 -5.36 9.60
C ALA A 48 7.80 -4.65 9.59
N SER A 49 7.83 -3.34 9.34
CA SER A 49 9.05 -2.55 9.39
C SER A 49 9.42 -2.21 10.84
N TYR A 50 10.62 -2.61 11.26
CA TYR A 50 11.17 -2.29 12.57
C TYR A 50 11.30 -0.77 12.79
N LYS A 51 11.56 0.01 11.72
CA LYS A 51 11.52 1.48 11.74
C LYS A 51 10.19 2.02 12.26
N MET A 52 9.08 1.37 11.87
CA MET A 52 7.74 1.83 12.20
C MET A 52 7.25 1.31 13.56
N VAL A 53 7.65 0.09 13.93
CA VAL A 53 7.07 -0.58 15.10
C VAL A 53 7.98 -0.59 16.33
N GLY A 54 9.28 -0.40 16.15
CA GLY A 54 10.29 -0.40 17.22
C GLY A 54 10.29 -1.67 18.07
N ASP A 55 10.93 -1.59 19.23
CA ASP A 55 10.96 -2.67 20.22
C ASP A 55 9.55 -3.09 20.70
N PRO A 56 8.62 -2.17 21.01
CA PRO A 56 7.29 -2.58 21.49
C PRO A 56 6.53 -3.43 20.47
N GLY A 57 6.63 -3.07 19.18
CA GLY A 57 6.01 -3.84 18.12
C GLY A 57 6.70 -5.17 17.85
N LEU A 58 8.03 -5.22 17.91
CA LEU A 58 8.79 -6.46 17.83
C LEU A 58 8.39 -7.44 18.95
N GLU A 59 8.37 -6.96 20.20
CA GLU A 59 7.95 -7.75 21.36
C GLU A 59 6.52 -8.26 21.22
N PHE A 60 5.60 -7.41 20.78
CA PHE A 60 4.21 -7.79 20.50
C PHE A 60 4.13 -8.91 19.46
N ILE A 61 4.83 -8.77 18.33
CA ILE A 61 4.81 -9.75 17.24
C ILE A 61 5.44 -11.08 17.69
N GLU A 62 6.54 -11.04 18.44
CA GLU A 62 7.20 -12.24 18.97
C GLU A 62 6.34 -12.95 20.04
N ASP A 63 5.67 -12.22 20.92
CA ASP A 63 4.74 -12.80 21.90
C ASP A 63 3.55 -13.46 21.20
N PHE A 64 2.97 -12.80 20.19
CA PHE A 64 1.90 -13.37 19.37
C PHE A 64 2.36 -14.66 18.68
N ALA A 65 3.57 -14.67 18.11
CA ALA A 65 4.09 -15.82 17.37
C ALA A 65 4.35 -17.08 18.22
N ARG A 66 4.31 -16.98 19.56
CA ARG A 66 4.46 -18.14 20.46
C ARG A 66 3.36 -19.17 20.29
N ASP A 67 2.11 -18.72 20.14
CA ASP A 67 0.94 -19.60 20.04
C ASP A 67 -0.09 -19.20 18.97
N ALA A 68 0.18 -18.14 18.19
CA ALA A 68 -0.62 -17.81 17.01
C ALA A 68 -0.30 -18.71 15.82
N ARG A 69 -1.36 -19.16 15.13
CA ARG A 69 -1.29 -19.71 13.78
C ARG A 69 -2.39 -19.06 12.94
N ILE A 70 -2.05 -18.62 11.73
CA ILE A 70 -3.07 -18.11 10.82
C ILE A 70 -3.97 -19.25 10.34
N VAL A 71 -5.24 -18.93 10.10
CA VAL A 71 -6.26 -19.89 9.62
C VAL A 71 -6.82 -19.51 8.24
N VAL A 72 -6.39 -18.38 7.70
CA VAL A 72 -6.67 -17.93 6.33
C VAL A 72 -5.36 -17.52 5.64
N PRO A 73 -5.27 -17.56 4.30
CA PRO A 73 -4.10 -17.05 3.59
C PRO A 73 -3.78 -15.61 4.03
N ALA A 74 -2.54 -15.40 4.49
CA ALA A 74 -2.08 -14.10 4.94
C ALA A 74 -0.76 -13.72 4.27
N THR A 75 -0.66 -12.44 3.95
CA THR A 75 0.55 -11.78 3.44
C THR A 75 0.92 -10.64 4.38
N VAL A 76 2.11 -10.11 4.24
CA VAL A 76 2.67 -9.07 5.11
C VAL A 76 3.29 -7.95 4.29
N ASN A 77 3.16 -6.73 4.79
CA ASN A 77 3.72 -5.50 4.24
C ASN A 77 5.27 -5.52 4.21
N PRO A 78 5.89 -4.56 3.54
CA PRO A 78 7.35 -4.47 3.47
C PRO A 78 7.99 -4.25 4.86
N LEU A 79 9.17 -4.84 5.00
CA LEU A 79 10.12 -4.67 6.09
C LEU A 79 10.91 -3.37 5.91
N GLY A 80 11.60 -2.92 6.95
CA GLY A 80 12.46 -1.73 6.90
C GLY A 80 13.77 -1.91 6.14
N MET A 81 14.01 -3.08 5.54
CA MET A 81 15.20 -3.38 4.75
C MET A 81 14.97 -4.59 3.82
N ASP A 82 15.82 -4.72 2.81
CA ASP A 82 15.98 -5.96 2.05
C ASP A 82 16.72 -6.98 2.92
N LEU A 83 16.15 -8.18 3.13
CA LEU A 83 16.72 -9.16 4.08
C LEU A 83 18.12 -9.63 3.68
N ASP A 84 18.41 -9.63 2.38
CA ASP A 84 19.65 -10.15 1.81
C ASP A 84 20.65 -9.01 1.52
N ARG A 85 20.14 -7.81 1.18
CA ARG A 85 20.95 -6.66 0.69
C ARG A 85 20.97 -5.44 1.61
N TRP A 86 20.51 -5.55 2.86
CA TRP A 86 20.42 -4.42 3.79
C TRP A 86 21.71 -3.60 3.99
N ARG A 87 22.90 -4.22 3.88
CA ARG A 87 24.18 -3.49 3.96
C ARG A 87 24.35 -2.45 2.85
N GLU A 88 23.86 -2.76 1.65
CA GLU A 88 23.89 -1.82 0.53
C GLU A 88 23.02 -0.59 0.81
N GLN A 89 22.01 -0.73 1.67
CA GLN A 89 21.09 0.33 2.06
C GLN A 89 21.61 1.19 3.21
N GLY A 90 22.81 0.92 3.74
CA GLY A 90 23.34 1.61 4.92
C GLY A 90 22.55 1.33 6.20
N VAL A 91 21.91 0.16 6.28
CA VAL A 91 21.17 -0.27 7.48
C VAL A 91 22.16 -0.76 8.54
N PRO A 92 22.02 -0.38 9.83
CA PRO A 92 22.86 -0.90 10.93
C PRO A 92 22.64 -2.39 11.25
N GLU A 93 23.66 -3.07 11.79
CA GLU A 93 23.60 -4.51 12.14
C GLU A 93 22.53 -4.83 13.20
N ASP A 94 22.36 -3.97 14.21
CA ASP A 94 21.36 -4.10 15.27
C ASP A 94 19.94 -3.94 14.73
N PHE A 95 19.72 -2.95 13.86
CA PHE A 95 18.46 -2.80 13.12
C PHE A 95 18.18 -4.05 12.30
N ALA A 96 19.18 -4.56 11.58
CA ALA A 96 19.02 -5.75 10.75
C ALA A 96 18.69 -7.01 11.56
N ALA A 97 19.31 -7.17 12.74
CA ALA A 97 19.01 -8.27 13.65
C ALA A 97 17.54 -8.22 14.13
N ASN A 98 17.07 -7.05 14.56
CA ASN A 98 15.69 -6.87 15.01
C ASN A 98 14.67 -7.04 13.88
N GLN A 99 14.99 -6.55 12.68
CA GLN A 99 14.14 -6.73 11.51
C GLN A 99 13.99 -8.20 11.10
N LYS A 100 15.05 -9.01 11.20
CA LYS A 100 15.02 -10.47 10.95
C LYS A 100 14.20 -11.24 11.98
N ARG A 101 14.18 -10.77 13.24
CA ARG A 101 13.31 -11.33 14.29
C ARG A 101 11.83 -11.15 13.95
N ILE A 102 11.44 -9.95 13.47
CA ILE A 102 10.08 -9.70 12.97
C ILE A 102 9.71 -10.67 11.83
N ALA A 103 10.57 -10.78 10.80
CA ALA A 103 10.34 -11.70 9.68
C ALA A 103 10.17 -13.15 10.16
N THR A 104 11.03 -13.60 11.07
CA THR A 104 10.98 -14.94 11.66
C THR A 104 9.67 -15.18 12.43
N ALA A 105 9.20 -14.19 13.19
CA ALA A 105 7.95 -14.30 13.94
C ALA A 105 6.73 -14.44 13.01
N TYR A 106 6.65 -13.64 11.93
CA TYR A 106 5.61 -13.81 10.91
C TYR A 106 5.65 -15.20 10.25
N ARG A 107 6.85 -15.68 9.88
CA ARG A 107 7.04 -17.03 9.33
C ARG A 107 6.57 -18.11 10.29
N ARG A 108 6.87 -18.00 11.59
CA ARG A 108 6.43 -18.95 12.64
C ARG A 108 4.90 -19.01 12.76
N MET A 109 4.20 -17.90 12.54
CA MET A 109 2.74 -17.85 12.53
C MET A 109 2.12 -18.47 11.27
N GLY A 110 2.92 -18.79 10.25
CA GLY A 110 2.48 -19.30 8.95
C GLY A 110 2.16 -18.21 7.92
N VAL A 111 2.47 -16.94 8.21
CA VAL A 111 2.29 -15.84 7.25
C VAL A 111 3.27 -16.02 6.10
N ARG A 112 2.79 -15.84 4.86
CA ARG A 112 3.65 -15.89 3.68
C ARG A 112 4.66 -14.74 3.75
N GLU A 113 5.92 -15.05 3.55
CA GLU A 113 7.05 -14.10 3.50
C GLU A 113 7.01 -13.29 2.19
N SER A 114 5.92 -12.52 2.02
CA SER A 114 5.66 -11.72 0.83
C SER A 114 6.35 -10.36 0.87
N PHE A 115 6.46 -9.79 2.08
CA PHE A 115 7.04 -8.49 2.40
C PHE A 115 6.78 -7.42 1.31
N SER A 116 5.50 -7.23 0.99
CA SER A 116 5.09 -6.41 -0.15
C SER A 116 3.82 -5.62 0.13
N CYS A 117 3.80 -4.35 -0.27
CA CYS A 117 2.61 -3.48 -0.17
C CYS A 117 1.62 -3.69 -1.33
N THR A 118 1.96 -4.57 -2.27
CA THR A 118 1.14 -4.91 -3.45
C THR A 118 0.77 -6.40 -3.45
N PRO A 119 0.06 -6.89 -2.42
CA PRO A 119 -0.23 -8.33 -2.26
C PRO A 119 -0.99 -8.95 -3.44
N TYR A 120 -1.80 -8.15 -4.14
CA TYR A 120 -2.57 -8.54 -5.32
C TYR A 120 -1.73 -8.80 -6.57
N LEU A 121 -0.46 -8.35 -6.61
CA LEU A 121 0.47 -8.68 -7.68
C LEU A 121 1.22 -10.00 -7.45
N ILE A 122 1.15 -10.55 -6.23
CA ILE A 122 1.89 -11.75 -5.81
C ILE A 122 0.98 -12.87 -5.34
N GLY A 123 -0.28 -12.87 -5.80
CA GLY A 123 -1.21 -13.99 -5.67
C GLY A 123 -2.23 -13.87 -4.54
N ASN A 124 -2.13 -12.89 -3.63
CA ASN A 124 -3.24 -12.59 -2.71
C ASN A 124 -4.21 -11.62 -3.39
N ARG A 125 -5.00 -12.15 -4.32
CA ARG A 125 -5.89 -11.40 -5.20
C ARG A 125 -7.35 -11.85 -5.02
N PRO A 126 -8.12 -11.20 -4.13
CA PRO A 126 -9.50 -11.58 -3.84
C PRO A 126 -10.44 -11.31 -5.01
N LYS A 127 -11.56 -12.04 -5.03
CA LYS A 127 -12.63 -11.89 -6.02
C LYS A 127 -13.60 -10.79 -5.62
N PHE A 128 -14.39 -10.35 -6.59
CA PHE A 128 -15.49 -9.42 -6.37
C PHE A 128 -16.42 -9.90 -5.25
N GLY A 129 -16.69 -9.03 -4.28
CA GLY A 129 -17.56 -9.28 -3.14
C GLY A 129 -16.93 -10.07 -1.98
N GLU A 130 -15.71 -10.61 -2.13
CA GLU A 130 -15.06 -11.32 -1.03
C GLU A 130 -14.68 -10.35 0.10
N HIS A 131 -14.95 -10.76 1.33
CA HIS A 131 -14.51 -10.03 2.52
C HIS A 131 -13.06 -10.40 2.86
N ILE A 132 -12.23 -9.40 3.11
CA ILE A 132 -10.81 -9.55 3.47
C ILE A 132 -10.48 -8.60 4.63
N ALA A 133 -9.34 -8.80 5.28
CA ALA A 133 -8.85 -7.90 6.33
C ALA A 133 -7.44 -7.38 5.96
N TRP A 134 -7.36 -6.24 5.29
CA TRP A 134 -6.11 -5.70 4.74
C TRP A 134 -5.74 -4.37 5.38
N ALA A 135 -4.55 -4.29 5.96
CA ALA A 135 -4.09 -3.13 6.72
C ALA A 135 -3.27 -2.12 5.91
N GLU A 136 -2.70 -2.53 4.77
CA GLU A 136 -2.02 -1.60 3.86
C GLU A 136 -3.06 -0.71 3.17
N SER A 137 -2.99 0.61 3.41
CA SER A 137 -4.00 1.57 2.95
C SER A 137 -4.15 1.59 1.43
N SER A 138 -3.03 1.59 0.71
CA SER A 138 -3.02 1.56 -0.76
C SER A 138 -3.63 0.28 -1.32
N ALA A 139 -3.32 -0.87 -0.72
CA ALA A 139 -3.84 -2.17 -1.12
C ALA A 139 -5.32 -2.35 -0.76
N ALA A 140 -5.76 -1.85 0.40
CA ALA A 140 -7.16 -1.84 0.80
C ALA A 140 -7.99 -0.98 -0.17
N CYS A 141 -7.50 0.21 -0.51
CA CYS A 141 -8.15 1.09 -1.49
C CYS A 141 -8.25 0.44 -2.88
N PHE A 142 -7.18 -0.20 -3.34
CA PHE A 142 -7.18 -0.96 -4.59
C PHE A 142 -8.14 -2.16 -4.55
N ALA A 143 -8.15 -2.94 -3.47
CA ALA A 143 -9.03 -4.09 -3.32
C ALA A 143 -10.51 -3.68 -3.35
N ASN A 144 -10.87 -2.60 -2.64
CA ASN A 144 -12.24 -2.08 -2.65
C ASN A 144 -12.65 -1.56 -4.03
N SER A 145 -11.80 -0.76 -4.67
CA SER A 145 -12.17 0.00 -5.87
C SER A 145 -12.00 -0.80 -7.15
N VAL A 146 -10.88 -1.50 -7.30
CA VAL A 146 -10.48 -2.17 -8.55
C VAL A 146 -10.95 -3.62 -8.57
N LEU A 147 -10.76 -4.35 -7.46
CA LEU A 147 -11.17 -5.76 -7.37
C LEU A 147 -12.63 -5.93 -6.95
N GLY A 148 -13.22 -4.90 -6.32
CA GLY A 148 -14.56 -4.98 -5.72
C GLY A 148 -14.64 -5.91 -4.51
N ALA A 149 -13.50 -6.22 -3.89
CA ALA A 149 -13.45 -6.90 -2.60
C ALA A 149 -13.89 -5.93 -1.48
N ARG A 150 -14.04 -6.46 -0.26
CA ARG A 150 -14.61 -5.73 0.87
C ARG A 150 -13.68 -5.75 2.06
N THR A 151 -13.11 -4.59 2.39
CA THR A 151 -12.27 -4.39 3.57
C THR A 151 -12.40 -2.98 4.08
N ASN A 152 -12.30 -2.80 5.39
CA ASN A 152 -11.98 -1.50 5.96
C ASN A 152 -10.47 -1.25 5.84
N ARG A 153 -10.03 -0.04 6.20
CA ARG A 153 -8.61 0.26 6.43
C ARG A 153 -8.21 -0.33 7.78
N GLU A 154 -7.83 -1.60 7.78
CA GLU A 154 -7.52 -2.32 9.01
C GLU A 154 -6.24 -1.78 9.67
N GLY A 155 -6.15 -1.92 11.00
CA GLY A 155 -4.88 -1.75 11.70
C GLY A 155 -4.01 -3.01 11.55
N GLY A 156 -2.69 -2.86 11.69
CA GLY A 156 -1.77 -4.01 11.70
C GLY A 156 -2.20 -5.12 12.68
N PRO A 157 -2.46 -4.79 13.96
CA PRO A 157 -2.96 -5.76 14.93
C PRO A 157 -4.33 -6.36 14.59
N SER A 158 -5.28 -5.59 14.02
CA SER A 158 -6.62 -6.11 13.68
C SER A 158 -6.56 -7.05 12.48
N ALA A 159 -5.74 -6.75 11.47
CA ALA A 159 -5.50 -7.65 10.34
C ALA A 159 -4.83 -8.96 10.78
N LEU A 160 -3.86 -8.91 11.70
CA LEU A 160 -3.23 -10.11 12.28
C LEU A 160 -4.24 -10.93 13.09
N ALA A 161 -5.02 -10.28 13.95
CA ALA A 161 -6.10 -10.93 14.70
C ALA A 161 -7.13 -11.59 13.78
N SER A 162 -7.46 -10.94 12.67
CA SER A 162 -8.36 -11.49 11.66
C SER A 162 -7.72 -12.69 10.93
N ALA A 163 -6.41 -12.66 10.67
CA ALA A 163 -5.67 -13.78 10.08
C ALA A 163 -5.68 -15.03 10.99
N VAL A 164 -5.57 -14.83 12.31
CA VAL A 164 -5.57 -15.90 13.32
C VAL A 164 -6.97 -16.46 13.57
N THR A 165 -8.01 -15.63 13.49
CA THR A 165 -9.39 -16.05 13.82
C THR A 165 -10.24 -16.37 12.59
N GLY A 166 -9.82 -15.95 11.40
CA GLY A 166 -10.53 -16.12 10.13
C GLY A 166 -11.78 -15.23 9.99
N VAL A 167 -11.91 -14.20 10.84
CA VAL A 167 -13.07 -13.31 10.86
C VAL A 167 -12.67 -11.86 11.10
N THR A 168 -13.52 -10.91 10.68
CA THR A 168 -13.40 -9.47 10.96
C THR A 168 -14.77 -8.88 11.35
N PRO A 169 -14.87 -7.77 12.10
CA PRO A 169 -16.15 -7.14 12.40
C PRO A 169 -16.88 -6.64 11.14
N ASN A 170 -18.20 -6.85 11.09
CA ASN A 170 -19.03 -6.46 9.96
C ASN A 170 -19.49 -5.00 10.07
N TYR A 171 -18.66 -4.07 9.61
CA TYR A 171 -18.96 -2.64 9.59
C TYR A 171 -18.31 -1.97 8.38
N GLY A 172 -18.59 -0.68 8.21
CA GLY A 172 -17.95 0.16 7.20
C GLY A 172 -18.10 -0.43 5.80
N LEU A 173 -17.00 -0.52 5.06
CA LEU A 173 -16.97 -0.94 3.66
C LEU A 173 -17.28 -2.41 3.43
N HIS A 174 -17.52 -3.20 4.48
CA HIS A 174 -18.15 -4.52 4.34
C HIS A 174 -19.65 -4.43 4.00
N LEU A 175 -20.31 -3.31 4.32
CA LEU A 175 -21.75 -3.11 4.13
C LEU A 175 -22.05 -2.39 2.81
N ASP A 176 -23.02 -2.89 2.04
CA ASP A 176 -23.40 -2.29 0.74
C ASP A 176 -23.73 -0.80 0.84
N GLY A 177 -24.52 -0.44 1.85
CA GLY A 177 -24.97 0.94 2.04
C GLY A 177 -23.85 1.94 2.36
N LYS A 178 -22.68 1.46 2.78
CA LYS A 178 -21.51 2.27 3.13
C LYS A 178 -20.51 2.40 1.98
N ARG A 179 -20.81 1.86 0.79
CA ARG A 179 -19.95 1.89 -0.42
C ARG A 179 -20.45 2.88 -1.48
N HIS A 180 -21.51 3.63 -1.21
CA HIS A 180 -22.03 4.65 -2.12
C HIS A 180 -21.09 5.85 -2.19
N ALA A 181 -21.05 6.49 -3.36
CA ALA A 181 -20.27 7.70 -3.55
C ALA A 181 -20.79 8.85 -2.70
N THR A 182 -19.89 9.70 -2.24
CA THR A 182 -20.19 10.93 -1.48
C THR A 182 -20.02 12.18 -2.33
N THR A 183 -19.13 12.14 -3.33
CA THR A 183 -18.81 13.29 -4.20
C THR A 183 -18.55 12.83 -5.63
N VAL A 184 -19.02 13.58 -6.63
CA VAL A 184 -18.63 13.36 -8.03
C VAL A 184 -17.42 14.22 -8.38
N VAL A 185 -16.39 13.60 -8.93
CA VAL A 185 -15.18 14.26 -9.41
C VAL A 185 -15.20 14.25 -10.95
N ASP A 186 -15.47 15.40 -11.55
CA ASP A 186 -15.43 15.58 -13.01
C ASP A 186 -14.01 15.94 -13.45
N VAL A 187 -13.28 14.96 -13.97
CA VAL A 187 -11.91 15.19 -14.43
C VAL A 187 -11.93 15.68 -15.88
N ARG A 188 -11.45 16.90 -16.09
CA ARG A 188 -11.26 17.53 -17.41
C ARG A 188 -9.79 17.53 -17.86
N ALA A 189 -8.88 17.13 -16.98
CA ALA A 189 -7.47 16.92 -17.30
C ALA A 189 -7.23 15.60 -18.04
N ARG A 190 -6.17 15.55 -18.85
CA ARG A 190 -5.65 14.34 -19.48
C ARG A 190 -4.73 13.60 -18.51
N VAL A 191 -5.29 12.62 -17.83
CA VAL A 191 -4.57 11.82 -16.82
C VAL A 191 -3.88 10.62 -17.47
N ARG A 192 -2.55 10.53 -17.34
CA ARG A 192 -1.70 9.40 -17.78
C ARG A 192 -0.47 9.27 -16.87
N GLY A 193 0.03 8.05 -16.67
CA GLY A 193 1.25 7.81 -15.91
C GLY A 193 1.20 8.47 -14.52
N ALA A 194 2.21 9.29 -14.19
CA ALA A 194 2.27 10.05 -12.94
C ALA A 194 1.05 10.99 -12.71
N GLY A 195 0.29 11.31 -13.76
CA GLY A 195 -0.99 12.01 -13.62
C GLY A 195 -1.99 11.30 -12.70
N PHE A 196 -1.98 9.96 -12.62
CA PHE A 196 -2.83 9.23 -11.66
C PHE A 196 -2.38 9.45 -10.22
N SER A 197 -1.07 9.57 -9.99
CA SER A 197 -0.53 9.98 -8.69
C SER A 197 -0.99 11.39 -8.33
N LEU A 198 -0.82 12.35 -9.25
CA LEU A 198 -1.21 13.76 -9.04
C LEU A 198 -2.72 13.92 -8.80
N LEU A 199 -3.54 13.20 -9.57
CA LEU A 199 -4.99 13.18 -9.37
C LEU A 199 -5.34 12.67 -7.96
N GLY A 200 -4.70 11.59 -7.51
CA GLY A 200 -4.90 11.04 -6.17
C GLY A 200 -4.50 12.03 -5.08
N LEU A 201 -3.35 12.71 -5.22
CA LEU A 201 -2.90 13.75 -4.28
C LEU A 201 -3.91 14.90 -4.19
N HIS A 202 -4.32 15.43 -5.34
CA HIS A 202 -5.24 16.57 -5.41
C HIS A 202 -6.59 16.23 -4.79
N VAL A 203 -7.20 15.11 -5.20
CA VAL A 203 -8.55 14.74 -4.73
C VAL A 203 -8.54 14.26 -3.29
N GLY A 204 -7.51 13.52 -2.87
CA GLY A 204 -7.37 13.10 -1.47
C GLY A 204 -7.28 14.29 -0.52
N ARG A 205 -6.51 15.31 -0.89
CA ARG A 205 -6.42 16.57 -0.13
C ARG A 205 -7.72 17.37 -0.15
N GLU A 206 -8.32 17.55 -1.33
CA GLU A 206 -9.52 18.37 -1.50
C GLU A 206 -10.73 17.81 -0.74
N LEU A 207 -10.90 16.49 -0.74
CA LEU A 207 -12.05 15.86 -0.10
C LEU A 207 -11.80 15.52 1.37
N GLY A 208 -10.56 15.18 1.75
CA GLY A 208 -10.20 14.72 3.08
C GLY A 208 -10.73 13.32 3.40
N GLU A 209 -12.02 13.06 3.21
CA GLU A 209 -12.69 11.79 3.48
C GLU A 209 -13.79 11.49 2.45
N GLY A 210 -14.39 10.30 2.57
CA GLY A 210 -15.53 9.87 1.74
C GLY A 210 -15.14 8.97 0.57
N ILE A 211 -16.05 8.83 -0.39
CA ILE A 211 -15.93 7.90 -1.53
C ILE A 211 -16.14 8.69 -2.82
N PRO A 212 -15.06 9.13 -3.50
CA PRO A 212 -15.19 9.87 -4.75
C PRO A 212 -15.66 8.97 -5.91
N TYR A 213 -16.51 9.53 -6.75
CA TYR A 213 -16.91 8.97 -8.04
C TYR A 213 -16.29 9.76 -9.18
N PHE A 214 -15.30 9.19 -9.85
CA PHE A 214 -14.58 9.83 -10.94
C PHE A 214 -15.30 9.66 -12.29
N ARG A 215 -15.39 10.77 -13.03
CA ARG A 215 -15.78 10.84 -14.44
C ARG A 215 -14.65 11.42 -15.27
N GLY A 216 -14.61 11.06 -16.56
CA GLY A 216 -13.65 11.64 -17.52
C GLY A 216 -12.27 10.98 -17.54
N ILE A 217 -12.03 9.92 -16.77
CA ILE A 217 -10.78 9.15 -16.79
C ILE A 217 -11.02 7.69 -17.13
N ARG A 218 -9.99 7.04 -17.67
CA ARG A 218 -9.85 5.60 -17.80
C ARG A 218 -8.39 5.25 -17.57
N GLY A 219 -8.12 4.15 -16.87
CA GLY A 219 -6.78 3.68 -16.58
C GLY A 219 -6.75 2.16 -16.54
N THR A 220 -5.54 1.61 -16.70
CA THR A 220 -5.22 0.20 -16.46
C THR A 220 -5.21 -0.09 -14.95
N GLU A 221 -5.13 -1.36 -14.54
CA GLU A 221 -4.94 -1.67 -13.11
C GLU A 221 -3.65 -1.04 -12.56
N SER A 222 -2.58 -0.97 -13.36
CA SER A 222 -1.33 -0.30 -12.96
C SER A 222 -1.56 1.18 -12.69
N ASP A 223 -2.31 1.88 -13.55
CA ASP A 223 -2.70 3.27 -13.31
C ASP A 223 -3.53 3.43 -12.02
N LEU A 224 -4.49 2.51 -11.81
CA LEU A 224 -5.37 2.55 -10.63
C LEU A 224 -4.64 2.18 -9.34
N LYS A 225 -3.54 1.41 -9.41
CA LYS A 225 -2.62 1.21 -8.29
C LYS A 225 -2.00 2.54 -7.84
N TRP A 226 -1.51 3.35 -8.78
CA TRP A 226 -0.95 4.67 -8.46
C TRP A 226 -1.99 5.62 -7.87
N LEU A 227 -3.19 5.64 -8.44
CA LEU A 227 -4.32 6.42 -7.91
C LEU A 227 -4.69 5.97 -6.48
N SER A 228 -4.86 4.66 -6.26
CA SER A 228 -5.22 4.09 -4.96
C SER A 228 -4.19 4.42 -3.89
N ALA A 229 -2.90 4.37 -4.24
CA ALA A 229 -1.83 4.71 -3.32
C ALA A 229 -1.85 6.20 -2.95
N SER A 230 -1.92 7.10 -3.92
CA SER A 230 -1.85 8.54 -3.67
C SER A 230 -3.08 9.07 -2.93
N ILE A 231 -4.28 8.61 -3.29
CA ILE A 231 -5.52 9.10 -2.66
C ILE A 231 -5.64 8.62 -1.21
N ALA A 232 -5.24 7.39 -0.91
CA ALA A 232 -5.25 6.83 0.45
C ALA A 232 -4.12 7.39 1.34
N SER A 233 -3.13 8.07 0.75
CA SER A 233 -2.02 8.71 1.46
C SER A 233 -2.33 10.14 1.84
N THR A 234 -3.11 10.85 1.03
CA THR A 234 -3.45 12.28 1.26
C THR A 234 -4.81 12.50 1.93
N GLY A 235 -5.75 11.56 1.78
CA GLY A 235 -7.04 11.57 2.47
C GLY A 235 -7.33 10.26 3.18
N ASP A 236 -8.33 10.26 4.05
CA ASP A 236 -8.93 9.06 4.64
C ASP A 236 -9.92 8.41 3.66
N ILE A 237 -9.42 8.11 2.46
CA ILE A 237 -10.20 7.54 1.36
C ILE A 237 -9.74 6.10 1.14
N SER A 238 -10.61 5.16 1.51
CA SER A 238 -10.36 3.71 1.41
C SER A 238 -11.05 3.06 0.22
N MET A 239 -11.73 3.84 -0.61
CA MET A 239 -12.46 3.38 -1.79
C MET A 239 -12.79 4.55 -2.72
N PHE A 240 -12.83 4.28 -4.02
CA PHE A 240 -13.36 5.18 -5.04
C PHE A 240 -14.12 4.39 -6.12
N HIS A 241 -14.88 5.11 -6.94
CA HIS A 241 -15.50 4.57 -8.15
C HIS A 241 -14.99 5.30 -9.39
N ILE A 242 -14.84 4.59 -10.50
CA ILE A 242 -14.57 5.20 -11.81
C ILE A 242 -15.65 4.73 -12.77
N GLU A 243 -16.34 5.69 -13.36
CA GLU A 243 -17.43 5.44 -14.30
C GLU A 243 -16.99 4.50 -15.44
N ARG A 244 -17.71 3.39 -15.60
CA ARG A 244 -17.46 2.33 -16.59
C ARG A 244 -16.11 1.59 -16.44
N SER A 245 -15.42 1.73 -15.32
CA SER A 245 -14.16 1.03 -15.04
C SER A 245 -14.22 0.18 -13.76
N THR A 246 -14.56 0.77 -12.60
CA THR A 246 -14.60 0.01 -11.34
C THR A 246 -15.84 -0.89 -11.28
N PRO A 247 -15.77 -2.11 -10.71
CA PRO A 247 -16.88 -3.08 -10.76
C PRO A 247 -18.24 -2.55 -10.26
N GLU A 248 -18.22 -1.72 -9.21
CA GLU A 248 -19.42 -1.20 -8.53
C GLU A 248 -19.91 0.16 -9.06
N TRP A 249 -19.38 0.66 -10.19
CA TRP A 249 -19.67 2.01 -10.67
C TRP A 249 -21.17 2.31 -10.85
N ARG A 250 -21.98 1.32 -11.26
CA ARG A 250 -23.43 1.50 -11.45
C ARG A 250 -24.20 1.66 -10.13
N SER A 251 -23.76 0.99 -9.08
CA SER A 251 -24.40 1.02 -7.76
C SER A 251 -23.93 2.16 -6.87
N ALA A 252 -22.97 2.98 -7.32
CA ALA A 252 -22.37 4.06 -6.55
C ALA A 252 -23.31 5.25 -6.24
N ARG A 253 -24.50 5.35 -6.86
CA ARG A 253 -25.52 6.39 -6.62
C ARG A 253 -25.01 7.84 -6.66
N THR A 254 -24.93 8.43 -7.85
CA THR A 254 -24.33 9.78 -8.04
C THR A 254 -25.33 10.95 -8.06
N LYS A 255 -26.64 10.69 -7.98
CA LYS A 255 -27.67 11.72 -8.12
C LYS A 255 -27.69 12.65 -6.89
N GLY A 256 -27.59 13.96 -7.13
CA GLY A 256 -27.69 14.98 -6.08
C GLY A 256 -26.44 15.14 -5.20
N LEU A 257 -25.35 14.44 -5.51
CA LEU A 257 -24.09 14.59 -4.81
C LEU A 257 -23.37 15.91 -5.18
N PRO A 258 -22.59 16.49 -4.25
CA PRO A 258 -21.68 17.59 -4.58
C PRO A 258 -20.73 17.20 -5.70
N ARG A 259 -20.27 18.20 -6.46
CA ARG A 259 -19.39 18.01 -7.62
C ARG A 259 -18.18 18.91 -7.51
N ILE A 260 -17.00 18.34 -7.77
CA ILE A 260 -15.76 19.10 -7.98
C ILE A 260 -15.23 18.83 -9.39
N THR A 261 -14.52 19.80 -9.97
CA THR A 261 -13.90 19.66 -11.29
C THR A 261 -12.38 19.68 -11.13
N VAL A 262 -11.70 18.71 -11.74
CA VAL A 262 -10.23 18.66 -11.77
C VAL A 262 -9.74 19.01 -13.17
N THR A 263 -8.86 20.01 -13.25
CA THR A 263 -8.30 20.56 -14.49
C THR A 263 -6.79 20.29 -14.58
N GLU A 264 -6.21 20.55 -15.75
CA GLU A 264 -4.76 20.47 -15.93
C GLU A 264 -3.97 21.42 -15.02
N ARG A 265 -4.59 22.56 -14.66
CA ARG A 265 -3.98 23.50 -13.73
C ARG A 265 -3.87 22.88 -12.35
N ASP A 266 -4.92 22.23 -11.88
CA ASP A 266 -4.95 21.60 -10.56
C ASP A 266 -3.87 20.52 -10.43
N LEU A 267 -3.64 19.74 -11.49
CA LEU A 267 -2.57 18.72 -11.51
C LEU A 267 -1.17 19.34 -11.54
N ARG A 268 -0.97 20.48 -12.22
CA ARG A 268 0.31 21.21 -12.18
C ARG A 268 0.55 21.86 -10.82
N ASP A 269 -0.47 22.47 -10.24
CA ASP A 269 -0.38 23.16 -8.96
C ASP A 269 -0.03 22.15 -7.85
N VAL A 270 -0.65 20.96 -7.85
CA VAL A 270 -0.28 19.89 -6.89
C VAL A 270 1.11 19.32 -7.16
N GLN A 271 1.54 19.18 -8.43
CA GLN A 271 2.91 18.75 -8.75
C GLN A 271 3.96 19.72 -8.19
N GLN A 272 3.72 21.03 -8.34
CA GLN A 272 4.61 22.08 -7.84
C GLN A 272 4.65 22.09 -6.31
N GLU A 273 3.50 21.97 -5.65
CA GLU A 273 3.40 21.95 -4.19
C GLU A 273 4.16 20.76 -3.58
N PHE A 274 4.02 19.57 -4.15
CA PHE A 274 4.72 18.37 -3.69
C PHE A 274 6.18 18.27 -4.18
N THR A 275 6.64 19.22 -5.02
CA THR A 275 8.05 19.37 -5.40
C THR A 275 8.74 20.34 -4.44
N THR A 276 9.30 19.80 -3.36
CA THR A 276 9.98 20.58 -2.30
C THR A 276 11.50 20.67 -2.47
N GLY A 277 12.06 19.91 -3.40
CA GLY A 277 13.49 19.89 -3.75
C GLY A 277 13.76 20.53 -5.12
N ALA A 278 14.89 21.23 -5.24
CA ALA A 278 15.32 21.81 -6.51
C ALA A 278 16.06 20.80 -7.40
N ASP A 279 16.85 19.90 -6.81
CA ASP A 279 17.55 18.81 -7.50
C ASP A 279 17.60 17.55 -6.61
N ALA A 280 17.76 16.37 -7.20
CA ALA A 280 17.68 15.09 -6.51
C ALA A 280 19.04 14.39 -6.42
N ASP A 281 19.27 13.72 -5.29
CA ASP A 281 20.45 12.88 -5.06
C ASP A 281 20.24 11.46 -5.63
N ILE A 282 18.97 11.05 -5.77
CA ILE A 282 18.57 9.69 -6.17
C ILE A 282 17.23 9.71 -6.90
N ILE A 283 17.05 8.81 -7.86
CA ILE A 283 15.71 8.45 -8.38
C ILE A 283 15.18 7.26 -7.56
N GLY A 284 14.09 7.47 -6.84
CA GLY A 284 13.44 6.46 -6.01
C GLY A 284 12.11 6.00 -6.60
N LEU A 285 11.99 4.72 -6.95
CA LEU A 285 10.82 4.13 -7.60
C LEU A 285 10.29 2.94 -6.78
N GLY A 286 8.98 2.75 -6.68
CA GLY A 286 8.39 1.61 -5.98
C GLY A 286 7.72 1.92 -4.64
N SER A 287 6.94 3.00 -4.61
CA SER A 287 5.98 3.29 -3.54
C SER A 287 4.64 3.68 -4.19
N PRO A 288 3.70 2.75 -4.44
CA PRO A 288 3.75 1.33 -4.12
C PRO A 288 4.80 0.59 -4.96
N GLN A 289 5.22 -0.58 -4.47
CA GLN A 289 6.20 -1.43 -5.16
C GLN A 289 5.83 -1.70 -6.63
N LEU A 290 6.85 -1.78 -7.47
CA LEU A 290 6.67 -1.94 -8.92
C LEU A 290 6.26 -3.37 -9.29
N SER A 291 5.42 -3.48 -10.30
CA SER A 291 5.08 -4.72 -11.01
C SER A 291 6.20 -5.16 -11.96
N SER A 292 6.12 -6.38 -12.48
CA SER A 292 7.03 -6.89 -13.52
C SER A 292 7.05 -6.01 -14.76
N GLU A 293 5.89 -5.51 -15.18
CA GLU A 293 5.75 -4.65 -16.37
C GLU A 293 6.39 -3.27 -16.14
N GLU A 294 6.26 -2.72 -14.94
CA GLU A 294 6.92 -1.46 -14.59
C GLU A 294 8.45 -1.63 -14.46
N LEU A 295 8.93 -2.80 -14.00
CA LEU A 295 10.37 -3.10 -14.03
C LEU A 295 10.91 -3.12 -15.47
N GLN A 296 10.17 -3.70 -16.41
CA GLN A 296 10.51 -3.64 -17.82
C GLN A 296 10.57 -2.20 -18.34
N GLN A 297 9.57 -1.36 -18.00
CA GLN A 297 9.56 0.05 -18.39
C GLN A 297 10.76 0.81 -17.83
N VAL A 298 11.14 0.55 -16.58
CA VAL A 298 12.32 1.17 -15.96
C VAL A 298 13.60 0.77 -16.69
N ALA A 299 13.77 -0.52 -17.03
CA ALA A 299 14.92 -1.00 -17.78
C ALA A 299 15.05 -0.30 -19.14
N ASP A 300 13.94 -0.19 -19.89
CA ASP A 300 13.90 0.46 -21.20
C ASP A 300 14.24 1.96 -21.11
N LEU A 301 13.75 2.63 -20.06
CA LEU A 301 14.02 4.06 -19.85
C LEU A 301 15.47 4.33 -19.45
N MET A 302 16.06 3.47 -18.62
CA MET A 302 17.47 3.57 -18.26
C MET A 302 18.36 3.36 -19.49
N GLU A 303 18.09 2.36 -20.34
CA GLU A 303 18.91 2.13 -21.55
C GLU A 303 18.86 3.32 -22.51
N LYS A 304 17.70 3.95 -22.64
CA LYS A 304 17.53 5.13 -23.47
C LYS A 304 18.17 6.38 -22.86
N ASN A 305 18.11 6.51 -21.54
CA ASN A 305 18.59 7.68 -20.81
C ASN A 305 19.40 7.22 -19.60
N ARG A 306 20.67 6.86 -19.84
CA ARG A 306 21.54 6.33 -18.79
C ARG A 306 21.61 7.33 -17.62
N PRO A 307 21.24 6.95 -16.40
CA PRO A 307 21.15 7.91 -15.31
C PRO A 307 22.53 8.29 -14.77
N ARG A 308 22.74 9.59 -14.49
CA ARG A 308 23.96 10.15 -13.86
C ARG A 308 23.93 10.13 -12.33
N ILE A 309 22.76 9.90 -11.74
CA ILE A 309 22.56 9.74 -10.29
C ILE A 309 22.07 8.32 -9.98
N PRO A 310 22.23 7.81 -8.74
CA PRO A 310 21.74 6.48 -8.37
C PRO A 310 20.24 6.30 -8.61
N VAL A 311 19.83 5.08 -8.94
CA VAL A 311 18.42 4.69 -9.13
C VAL A 311 18.12 3.51 -8.21
N TRP A 312 17.17 3.70 -7.29
CA TRP A 312 16.67 2.63 -6.42
C TRP A 312 15.26 2.26 -6.81
N VAL A 313 15.05 0.97 -7.03
CA VAL A 313 13.81 0.38 -7.50
C VAL A 313 13.34 -0.64 -6.47
N PHE A 314 12.16 -0.42 -5.91
CA PHE A 314 11.56 -1.28 -4.91
C PHE A 314 10.45 -2.13 -5.54
N THR A 315 10.51 -3.45 -5.36
CA THR A 315 9.55 -4.41 -5.90
C THR A 315 9.36 -5.59 -4.94
N SER A 316 8.46 -6.51 -5.28
CA SER A 316 8.30 -7.77 -4.55
C SER A 316 9.25 -8.85 -5.10
N ARG A 317 9.58 -9.87 -4.29
CA ARG A 317 10.34 -11.04 -4.78
C ARG A 317 9.69 -11.67 -6.02
N GLY A 318 8.37 -11.88 -5.99
CA GLY A 318 7.65 -12.47 -7.12
C GLY A 318 7.73 -11.65 -8.41
N ALA A 319 7.59 -10.32 -8.33
CA ALA A 319 7.72 -9.46 -9.51
C ALA A 319 9.17 -9.38 -10.03
N ARG A 320 10.16 -9.38 -9.12
CA ARG A 320 11.59 -9.48 -9.47
C ARG A 320 11.90 -10.77 -10.22
N ASP A 321 11.37 -11.90 -9.73
CA ASP A 321 11.60 -13.22 -10.34
C ASP A 321 11.00 -13.30 -11.74
N VAL A 322 9.79 -12.76 -11.94
CA VAL A 322 9.12 -12.71 -13.26
C VAL A 322 9.88 -11.80 -14.23
N ALA A 323 10.41 -10.67 -13.76
CA ALA A 323 11.12 -9.70 -14.59
C ALA A 323 12.65 -9.80 -14.48
N SER A 324 13.20 -11.01 -14.29
CA SER A 324 14.63 -11.22 -14.00
C SER A 324 15.57 -10.60 -15.04
N GLU A 325 15.18 -10.62 -16.32
CA GLU A 325 15.93 -9.99 -17.42
C GLU A 325 15.93 -8.46 -17.28
N SER A 326 14.77 -7.85 -17.06
CA SER A 326 14.64 -6.41 -16.83
C SER A 326 15.44 -5.97 -15.60
N VAL A 327 15.42 -6.78 -14.54
CA VAL A 327 16.21 -6.54 -13.32
C VAL A 327 17.71 -6.53 -13.63
N ALA A 328 18.20 -7.53 -14.37
CA ALA A 328 19.61 -7.56 -14.77
C ALA A 328 20.00 -6.34 -15.61
N ARG A 329 19.12 -5.88 -16.52
CA ARG A 329 19.33 -4.67 -17.33
C ARG A 329 19.36 -3.39 -16.49
N ILE A 330 18.53 -3.28 -15.46
CA ILE A 330 18.56 -2.17 -14.50
C ILE A 330 19.89 -2.17 -13.73
N GLU A 331 20.30 -3.33 -13.21
CA GLU A 331 21.51 -3.45 -12.39
C GLU A 331 22.80 -3.24 -13.21
N ALA A 332 22.83 -3.68 -14.47
CA ALA A 332 23.93 -3.43 -15.40
C ALA A 332 24.18 -1.93 -15.66
N GLN A 333 23.16 -1.10 -15.46
CA GLN A 333 23.24 0.35 -15.59
C GLN A 333 23.47 1.09 -14.26
N GLY A 334 23.75 0.35 -13.19
CA GLY A 334 24.02 0.90 -11.86
C GLY A 334 22.76 1.15 -11.01
N GLY A 335 21.58 0.74 -11.49
CA GLY A 335 20.38 0.72 -10.67
C GLY A 335 20.44 -0.36 -9.59
N ARG A 336 19.63 -0.22 -8.54
CA ARG A 336 19.48 -1.24 -7.50
C ARG A 336 18.03 -1.70 -7.41
N VAL A 337 17.78 -2.98 -7.64
CA VAL A 337 16.46 -3.58 -7.46
C VAL A 337 16.39 -4.27 -6.10
N LEU A 338 15.64 -3.66 -5.19
CA LEU A 338 15.50 -4.07 -3.80
C LEU A 338 14.14 -4.74 -3.58
N VAL A 339 14.14 -5.79 -2.78
CA VAL A 339 12.94 -6.54 -2.39
C VAL A 339 12.73 -6.49 -0.88
N ASP A 340 11.63 -7.05 -0.42
CA ASP A 340 11.18 -7.11 0.98
C ASP A 340 10.94 -5.76 1.67
N THR A 341 11.30 -4.65 1.03
CA THR A 341 11.16 -3.30 1.56
C THR A 341 10.53 -2.37 0.54
N CYS A 342 10.15 -1.17 0.97
CA CYS A 342 9.69 -0.12 0.08
C CYS A 342 10.35 1.22 0.42
N LEU A 343 10.24 2.16 -0.51
CA LEU A 343 10.92 3.45 -0.48
C LEU A 343 10.66 4.23 0.82
N GLU A 344 9.43 4.19 1.36
CA GLU A 344 9.04 4.94 2.55
C GLU A 344 9.37 4.26 3.90
N VAL A 345 9.68 2.96 3.91
CA VAL A 345 10.01 2.24 5.17
C VAL A 345 11.46 1.83 5.28
N THR A 346 12.23 1.92 4.20
CA THR A 346 13.69 1.81 4.23
C THR A 346 14.33 2.99 4.99
N LEU A 347 15.60 2.87 5.33
CA LEU A 347 16.42 3.96 5.90
C LEU A 347 17.00 4.86 4.80
N ILE A 348 16.14 5.39 3.92
CA ILE A 348 16.56 6.24 2.79
C ILE A 348 17.25 7.53 3.25
N GLU A 349 16.95 7.99 4.46
CA GLU A 349 17.60 9.13 5.13
C GLU A 349 19.10 8.96 5.32
N ASN A 350 19.60 7.71 5.34
CA ASN A 350 21.03 7.44 5.46
C ASN A 350 21.79 7.65 4.14
N VAL A 351 21.08 7.74 3.01
CA VAL A 351 21.70 7.77 1.68
C VAL A 351 21.28 8.95 0.81
N SER A 352 20.19 9.64 1.13
CA SER A 352 19.67 10.74 0.31
C SER A 352 18.92 11.79 1.14
N LYS A 353 19.07 13.05 0.75
CA LYS A 353 18.30 14.19 1.27
C LYS A 353 17.14 14.56 0.36
N THR A 354 17.30 14.38 -0.95
CA THR A 354 16.27 14.71 -1.95
C THR A 354 16.05 13.56 -2.92
N VAL A 355 14.80 13.11 -3.05
CA VAL A 355 14.40 11.98 -3.89
C VAL A 355 13.56 12.45 -5.07
N ALA A 356 13.94 12.05 -6.27
CA ALA A 356 13.13 12.18 -7.48
C ALA A 356 12.18 10.98 -7.62
N THR A 357 10.87 11.22 -7.76
CA THR A 357 9.88 10.13 -7.84
C THR A 357 8.57 10.54 -8.54
N PRO A 358 7.93 9.64 -9.32
CA PRO A 358 6.58 9.86 -9.87
C PRO A 358 5.47 9.51 -8.87
N SER A 359 5.84 9.04 -7.68
CA SER A 359 4.90 8.53 -6.69
C SER A 359 4.31 9.65 -5.83
N GLY A 360 2.98 9.74 -5.81
CA GLY A 360 2.29 10.59 -4.84
C GLY A 360 2.38 10.03 -3.41
N LYS A 361 2.32 8.70 -3.23
CA LYS A 361 2.52 8.07 -1.91
C LYS A 361 3.88 8.42 -1.31
N ALA A 362 4.95 8.33 -2.09
CA ALA A 362 6.29 8.73 -1.67
C ALA A 362 6.38 10.23 -1.41
N ALA A 363 5.75 11.06 -2.25
CA ALA A 363 5.73 12.51 -2.06
C ALA A 363 5.09 12.94 -0.73
N VAL A 364 4.17 12.13 -0.19
CA VAL A 364 3.57 12.34 1.14
C VAL A 364 4.45 11.77 2.26
N TYR A 365 4.87 10.51 2.13
CA TYR A 365 5.49 9.79 3.25
C TYR A 365 6.99 10.04 3.41
N LEU A 366 7.73 10.31 2.34
CA LEU A 366 9.16 10.58 2.45
C LEU A 366 9.46 11.85 3.26
N PRO A 367 8.77 12.99 3.05
CA PRO A 367 8.97 14.16 3.92
C PRO A 367 8.58 13.91 5.37
N THR A 368 7.49 13.17 5.61
CA THR A 368 6.90 13.02 6.95
C THR A 368 7.52 11.91 7.79
N LEU A 369 7.93 10.79 7.18
CA LEU A 369 8.52 9.63 7.88
C LEU A 369 10.04 9.62 7.86
N CYS A 370 10.64 10.24 6.84
CA CYS A 370 12.06 10.08 6.56
C CYS A 370 12.80 11.43 6.41
N GLY A 371 12.08 12.56 6.29
CA GLY A 371 12.65 13.90 6.23
C GLY A 371 13.24 14.32 4.88
N GLN A 372 12.94 13.60 3.79
CA GLN A 372 13.45 13.97 2.45
C GLN A 372 12.67 15.11 1.82
N LYS A 373 13.35 15.85 0.96
CA LYS A 373 12.74 16.70 -0.06
C LYS A 373 12.37 15.86 -1.30
N ILE A 374 11.45 16.38 -2.10
CA ILE A 374 10.89 15.66 -3.25
C ILE A 374 11.06 16.45 -4.54
N VAL A 375 11.50 15.76 -5.59
CA VAL A 375 11.36 16.22 -6.98
C VAL A 375 10.29 15.34 -7.63
N MET A 376 9.07 15.87 -7.81
CA MET A 376 7.96 15.10 -8.33
C MET A 376 7.79 15.33 -9.83
N ASP A 377 7.95 14.28 -10.64
CA ASP A 377 7.72 14.36 -12.08
C ASP A 377 7.37 13.00 -12.68
N ASP A 378 6.93 13.00 -13.94
CA ASP A 378 6.77 11.79 -14.72
C ASP A 378 8.09 11.02 -14.85
N ILE A 379 8.03 9.70 -14.84
CA ILE A 379 9.20 8.82 -14.87
C ILE A 379 10.11 9.08 -16.09
N GLU A 380 9.54 9.37 -17.27
CA GLU A 380 10.32 9.67 -18.47
C GLU A 380 11.04 11.02 -18.33
N SER A 381 10.39 12.03 -17.77
CA SER A 381 10.99 13.33 -17.50
C SER A 381 12.08 13.24 -16.44
N LEU A 382 11.91 12.41 -15.39
CA LEU A 382 12.95 12.14 -14.41
C LEU A 382 14.19 11.52 -15.06
N PHE A 383 14.04 10.45 -15.85
CA PHE A 383 15.18 9.82 -16.52
C PHE A 383 15.84 10.73 -17.55
N ARG A 384 15.08 11.57 -18.27
CA ARG A 384 15.67 12.60 -19.17
C ARG A 384 16.44 13.67 -18.41
N ARG A 385 15.88 14.17 -17.32
CA ARG A 385 16.48 15.23 -16.49
C ARG A 385 17.80 14.81 -15.85
N TYR A 386 17.90 13.53 -15.50
CA TYR A 386 19.06 12.95 -14.83
C TYR A 386 19.87 12.04 -15.75
N ALA A 387 19.77 12.19 -17.07
CA ALA A 387 20.61 11.46 -18.02
C ALA A 387 22.08 11.94 -17.98
N SER A 388 23.02 11.03 -18.26
CA SER A 388 24.47 11.29 -18.36
C SER A 388 24.90 11.76 -19.75
#